data_AF-V4LS72-F1
#
_entry.id   AF-V4LS72-F1
#
_cell.length_a   1.000
_cell.length_b   1.000
_cell.length_c   1.000
_cell.angle_alpha   90.00
_cell.angle_beta   90.00
_cell.angle_gamma   90.00
#
_symmetry.space_group_name_H-M   'P 1'
#
loop_
_entity.id
_entity.type
_entity.pdbx_description
1 polymer ?
#
loop_
_entity_poly.entity_id
_entity_poly.type
_entity_poly.pdbx_seq_one_letter_code
_entity_poly.pdbx_strand_id
1 'polypeptide(L)'
;MAETLEPFVVGEIDTSAPFESVREAATRFGGFGFWKPSSHNFPEAYSQNDVDETNMVSRASELEKELIAKEGETLKVLKSLESTKAIVEELKSKLQRKEDKENCDMNVLKELNQAKTDLCKTTEDLAAIRESVEILNKRLEEERAALDKTRERLNSENAAEISKEIQRLSYEAKEFSKTGEDARSAVDKAVAEIEQTRNKIKTAEMRLVAARKMKEAARAAEAVAIAEIKAVTGRKRRRRRRGHGQETLQEEILERIEETAQEIRSSRRTLEEGLEKVNNGKMEAEEETLHGKWQWSEHRRRSSSSSSYTAKYKNRRETLLIDVNGLNLMMNGDGTSSSVAVMKPTMSIGQILSRKLLLADESAMMMSGRVSLGQILGKTNNGSGERKEKERKLNGKRKRFGLAKLSVMLNKESKNKKKKIALNLK
;
A
#
# COMPACT_ATOMS: atom_id res chain seq x y z
N MET A 1 75.97 -95.36 -23.39
CA MET A 1 76.99 -94.31 -23.57
C MET A 1 77.38 -93.86 -22.18
N ALA A 2 78.64 -94.10 -21.83
CA ALA A 2 79.25 -93.54 -20.64
C ALA A 2 79.72 -92.13 -20.97
N GLU A 3 79.44 -91.17 -20.09
CA GLU A 3 80.18 -89.91 -20.03
C GLU A 3 80.15 -89.39 -18.58
N THR A 4 81.29 -89.52 -17.92
CA THR A 4 81.62 -89.00 -16.59
C THR A 4 82.73 -87.96 -16.78
N LEU A 5 82.49 -86.68 -16.51
CA LEU A 5 83.51 -85.64 -16.26
C LEU A 5 82.86 -84.50 -15.43
N GLU A 6 83.12 -84.46 -14.11
CA GLU A 6 84.07 -83.57 -13.39
C GLU A 6 83.40 -82.27 -12.86
N PRO A 7 83.28 -82.08 -11.53
CA PRO A 7 82.81 -80.83 -10.94
C PRO A 7 83.92 -79.76 -10.97
N PHE A 8 83.60 -78.61 -11.57
CA PHE A 8 84.46 -77.43 -11.64
C PHE A 8 84.80 -76.93 -10.23
N VAL A 9 86.08 -76.98 -9.85
CA VAL A 9 86.59 -76.43 -8.58
C VAL A 9 86.50 -74.91 -8.64
N VAL A 10 85.51 -74.34 -7.95
CA VAL A 10 85.44 -72.91 -7.69
C VAL A 10 86.56 -72.57 -6.70
N GLY A 11 87.53 -71.76 -7.11
CA GLY A 11 88.52 -71.20 -6.20
C GLY A 11 87.81 -70.33 -5.16
N GLU A 12 87.82 -70.76 -3.91
CA GLU A 12 87.27 -70.02 -2.77
C GLU A 12 88.16 -68.80 -2.50
N ILE A 13 87.71 -67.61 -2.90
CA ILE A 13 88.41 -66.35 -2.63
C ILE A 13 87.94 -65.88 -1.25
N ASP A 14 88.84 -65.91 -0.27
CA ASP A 14 88.61 -65.38 1.08
C ASP A 14 88.40 -63.85 0.99
N THR A 15 87.17 -63.42 1.27
CA THR A 15 86.74 -62.01 1.33
C THR A 15 86.49 -61.55 2.76
N SER A 16 87.04 -62.25 3.76
CA SER A 16 86.94 -61.87 5.17
C SER A 16 87.50 -60.46 5.44
N ALA A 17 86.98 -59.84 6.51
CA ALA A 17 87.23 -58.45 6.87
C ALA A 17 88.74 -58.08 6.91
N PRO A 18 89.09 -56.81 6.60
CA PRO A 18 90.48 -56.34 6.61
C PRO A 18 91.13 -56.55 7.99
N PHE A 19 92.40 -56.94 7.99
CA PHE A 19 93.18 -57.18 9.20
C PHE A 19 93.18 -55.94 10.12
N GLU A 20 92.92 -56.13 11.40
CA GLU A 20 92.84 -55.02 12.38
C GLU A 20 94.24 -54.59 12.84
N SER A 21 95.27 -55.36 12.50
CA SER A 21 96.67 -55.08 12.85
C SER A 21 97.67 -55.67 11.85
N VAL A 22 98.77 -54.96 11.64
CA VAL A 22 99.93 -55.47 10.87
C VAL A 22 100.47 -56.79 11.44
N ARG A 23 100.35 -57.00 12.75
CA ARG A 23 100.76 -58.25 13.41
C ARG A 23 99.85 -59.43 13.02
N GLU A 24 98.56 -59.19 12.84
CA GLU A 24 97.58 -60.19 12.42
C GLU A 24 97.84 -60.60 10.97
N ALA A 25 98.03 -59.63 10.08
CA ALA A 25 98.40 -59.87 8.69
C ALA A 25 99.71 -60.67 8.58
N ALA A 26 100.74 -60.28 9.32
CA ALA A 26 102.03 -60.97 9.31
C ALA A 26 101.92 -62.42 9.81
N THR A 27 101.00 -62.73 10.72
CA THR A 27 100.79 -64.11 11.20
C THR A 27 100.00 -64.94 10.17
N ARG A 28 98.99 -64.35 9.52
CA ARG A 28 98.17 -64.99 8.48
C ARG A 28 98.98 -65.37 7.22
N PHE A 29 99.99 -64.58 6.86
CA PHE A 29 100.71 -64.72 5.59
C PHE A 29 102.19 -65.16 5.68
N GLY A 30 102.66 -65.68 6.82
CA GLY A 30 103.96 -66.37 6.88
C GLY A 30 104.95 -65.98 7.98
N GLY A 31 104.53 -65.21 8.98
CA GLY A 31 105.30 -64.91 10.20
C GLY A 31 106.35 -63.80 10.06
N PHE A 32 106.72 -63.18 11.19
CA PHE A 32 107.77 -62.16 11.28
C PHE A 32 109.17 -62.81 11.25
N GLY A 33 109.92 -62.65 10.16
CA GLY A 33 111.32 -63.07 10.07
C GLY A 33 112.28 -61.98 10.53
N PHE A 34 113.19 -62.30 11.45
CA PHE A 34 114.26 -61.40 11.89
C PHE A 34 115.42 -61.46 10.89
N TRP A 35 115.58 -60.42 10.06
CA TRP A 35 116.70 -60.32 9.13
C TRP A 35 118.01 -60.03 9.88
N LYS A 36 118.98 -60.96 9.79
CA LYS A 36 120.37 -60.72 10.18
C LYS A 36 121.14 -60.17 8.97
N PRO A 37 121.78 -58.99 9.05
CA PRO A 37 122.74 -58.55 8.04
C PRO A 37 123.93 -59.50 8.02
N SER A 38 124.21 -60.12 6.87
CA SER A 38 125.41 -60.95 6.69
C SER A 38 126.62 -60.03 6.58
N SER A 39 127.36 -59.87 7.67
CA SER A 39 128.71 -59.31 7.67
C SER A 39 129.73 -60.44 7.48
N HIS A 40 130.33 -60.55 6.29
CA HIS A 40 131.61 -61.21 5.96
C HIS A 40 131.68 -61.44 4.44
N ASN A 41 132.79 -61.31 3.73
CA ASN A 41 134.13 -60.77 3.94
C ASN A 41 134.68 -60.53 2.52
N PHE A 42 135.30 -59.39 2.30
CA PHE A 42 136.06 -59.11 1.08
C PHE A 42 137.34 -59.95 1.06
N PRO A 43 137.72 -60.55 -0.08
CA PRO A 43 139.12 -60.76 -0.43
C PRO A 43 139.53 -59.67 -1.41
N GLU A 44 140.47 -58.88 -0.92
CA GLU A 44 141.26 -57.85 -1.57
C GLU A 44 141.91 -58.36 -2.87
N ALA A 45 141.54 -57.79 -4.00
CA ALA A 45 142.30 -57.86 -5.24
C ALA A 45 142.27 -56.48 -5.91
N TYR A 46 143.43 -55.84 -5.87
CA TYR A 46 143.82 -54.70 -6.66
C TYR A 46 143.35 -54.82 -8.12
N SER A 47 142.63 -53.83 -8.63
CA SER A 47 142.90 -53.20 -9.94
C SER A 47 141.84 -52.14 -10.26
N GLN A 48 142.23 -50.88 -10.10
CA GLN A 48 141.89 -49.74 -10.97
C GLN A 48 140.49 -49.78 -11.64
N ASN A 49 139.49 -49.33 -10.88
CA ASN A 49 138.15 -49.00 -11.36
C ASN A 49 138.20 -47.69 -12.15
N ASP A 50 138.10 -47.75 -13.47
CA ASP A 50 137.70 -46.60 -14.31
C ASP A 50 136.78 -47.01 -15.49
N VAL A 51 136.55 -48.32 -15.69
CA VAL A 51 135.87 -48.84 -16.89
C VAL A 51 134.47 -49.42 -16.61
N ASP A 52 134.12 -49.72 -15.35
CA ASP A 52 132.79 -50.29 -15.02
C ASP A 52 131.76 -49.23 -14.60
N GLU A 53 132.23 -48.07 -14.13
CA GLU A 53 131.36 -46.93 -13.80
C GLU A 53 130.79 -46.27 -15.05
N THR A 54 131.60 -46.15 -16.13
CA THR A 54 131.15 -45.59 -17.40
C THR A 54 130.09 -46.45 -18.10
N ASN A 55 130.15 -47.78 -17.96
CA ASN A 55 129.17 -48.71 -18.53
C ASN A 55 127.87 -48.76 -17.70
N MET A 56 127.95 -48.74 -16.37
CA MET A 56 126.77 -48.61 -15.49
C MET A 56 126.08 -47.25 -15.63
N VAL A 57 126.84 -46.16 -15.73
CA VAL A 57 126.30 -44.81 -15.98
C VAL A 57 125.60 -44.73 -17.34
N SER A 58 126.15 -45.38 -18.37
CA SER A 58 125.51 -45.47 -19.69
C SER A 58 124.17 -46.20 -19.63
N ARG A 59 124.09 -47.32 -18.91
CA ARG A 59 122.84 -48.09 -18.72
C ARG A 59 121.81 -47.37 -17.86
N ALA A 60 122.26 -46.62 -16.85
CA ALA A 60 121.39 -45.76 -16.05
C ALA A 60 120.79 -44.62 -16.89
N SER A 61 121.60 -44.01 -17.78
CA SER A 61 121.12 -42.98 -18.71
C SER A 61 120.11 -43.51 -19.73
N GLU A 62 120.25 -44.77 -20.18
CA GLU A 62 119.24 -45.41 -21.04
C GLU A 62 117.89 -45.60 -20.32
N LEU A 63 117.91 -46.12 -19.10
CA LEU A 63 116.69 -46.31 -18.30
C LEU A 63 116.01 -44.99 -17.93
N GLU A 64 116.78 -43.93 -17.66
CA GLU A 64 116.25 -42.59 -17.40
C GLU A 64 115.51 -42.03 -18.62
N LYS A 65 116.10 -42.16 -19.83
CA LYS A 65 115.44 -41.75 -21.08
C LYS A 65 114.16 -42.53 -21.34
N GLU A 66 114.17 -43.84 -21.07
CA GLU A 66 112.99 -44.68 -21.22
C GLU A 66 111.89 -44.33 -20.20
N LEU A 67 112.27 -44.04 -18.94
CA LEU A 67 111.35 -43.59 -17.91
C LEU A 67 110.68 -42.26 -18.31
N ILE A 68 111.46 -41.28 -18.77
CA ILE A 68 110.92 -39.99 -19.24
C ILE A 68 109.97 -40.19 -20.43
N ALA A 69 110.31 -41.08 -21.37
CA ALA A 69 109.42 -41.41 -22.49
C ALA A 69 108.10 -42.02 -21.99
N LYS A 70 108.16 -42.96 -21.04
CA LYS A 70 106.97 -43.58 -20.42
C LYS A 70 106.14 -42.58 -19.63
N GLU A 71 106.76 -41.69 -18.86
CA GLU A 71 106.10 -40.59 -18.16
C GLU A 71 105.38 -39.67 -19.15
N GLY A 72 106.02 -39.32 -20.27
CA GLY A 72 105.39 -38.55 -21.36
C GLY A 72 104.19 -39.27 -21.99
N GLU A 73 104.29 -40.58 -22.22
CA GLU A 73 103.17 -41.41 -22.71
C GLU A 73 102.00 -41.41 -21.70
N THR A 74 102.26 -41.61 -20.41
CA THR A 74 101.22 -41.61 -19.36
C THR A 74 100.53 -40.24 -19.23
N LEU A 75 101.29 -39.14 -19.33
CA LEU A 75 100.73 -37.78 -19.34
C LEU A 75 99.84 -37.54 -20.56
N LYS A 76 100.23 -38.04 -21.74
CA LYS A 76 99.41 -37.96 -22.95
C LYS A 76 98.08 -38.71 -22.77
N VAL A 77 98.11 -39.89 -22.15
CA VAL A 77 96.90 -40.65 -21.82
C VAL A 77 96.03 -39.90 -20.81
N LEU A 78 96.61 -39.37 -19.73
CA LEU A 78 95.88 -38.57 -18.73
C LEU A 78 95.19 -37.36 -19.35
N LYS A 79 95.87 -36.63 -20.23
CA LYS A 79 95.28 -35.49 -20.95
C LYS A 79 94.13 -35.91 -21.87
N SER A 80 94.25 -37.07 -22.53
CA SER A 80 93.17 -37.63 -23.33
C SER A 80 91.97 -38.04 -22.45
N LEU A 81 92.24 -38.62 -21.28
CA LEU A 81 91.22 -39.05 -20.32
C LEU A 81 90.49 -37.86 -19.69
N GLU A 82 91.21 -36.79 -19.36
CA GLU A 82 90.63 -35.52 -18.92
C GLU A 82 89.72 -34.92 -20.00
N SER A 83 90.15 -34.97 -21.27
CA SER A 83 89.33 -34.52 -22.39
C SER A 83 88.07 -35.39 -22.56
N THR A 84 88.19 -36.72 -22.40
CA THR A 84 87.04 -37.64 -22.43
C THR A 84 86.08 -37.37 -21.27
N LYS A 85 86.60 -37.15 -20.06
CA LYS A 85 85.79 -36.80 -18.89
C LYS A 85 84.98 -35.53 -19.12
N ALA A 86 85.59 -34.49 -19.71
CA ALA A 86 84.89 -33.25 -20.06
C ALA A 86 83.74 -33.49 -21.05
N ILE A 87 83.96 -34.30 -22.08
CA ILE A 87 82.91 -34.67 -23.06
C ILE A 87 81.77 -35.44 -22.38
N VAL A 88 82.08 -36.38 -21.49
CA VAL A 88 81.08 -37.17 -20.76
C VAL A 88 80.20 -36.27 -19.88
N GLU A 89 80.79 -35.32 -19.14
CA GLU A 89 80.03 -34.37 -18.32
C GLU A 89 79.16 -33.42 -19.17
N GLU A 90 79.63 -33.01 -20.36
CA GLU A 90 78.83 -32.24 -21.31
C GLU A 90 77.63 -33.05 -21.82
N LEU A 91 77.85 -34.31 -22.22
CA LEU A 91 76.79 -35.21 -22.67
C LEU A 91 75.76 -35.48 -21.57
N LYS A 92 76.23 -35.70 -20.33
CA LYS A 92 75.37 -35.88 -19.16
C LYS A 92 74.50 -34.64 -18.89
N SER A 93 75.10 -33.45 -18.96
CA SER A 93 74.36 -32.18 -18.81
C SER A 93 73.33 -31.98 -19.92
N LYS A 94 73.62 -32.39 -21.16
CA LYS A 94 72.67 -32.35 -22.27
C LYS A 94 71.53 -33.36 -22.09
N LEU A 95 71.80 -34.54 -21.52
CA LEU A 95 70.79 -35.54 -21.21
C LEU A 95 69.81 -35.01 -20.15
N GLN A 96 70.32 -34.49 -19.02
CA GLN A 96 69.49 -33.94 -17.95
C GLN A 96 68.59 -32.80 -18.47
N ARG A 97 69.15 -31.88 -19.27
CA ARG A 97 68.36 -30.79 -19.87
C ARG A 97 67.29 -31.28 -20.83
N LYS A 98 67.52 -32.38 -21.55
CA LYS A 98 66.49 -32.99 -22.40
C LYS A 98 65.38 -33.60 -21.56
N GLU A 99 65.73 -34.31 -20.49
CA GLU A 99 64.78 -34.91 -19.54
C GLU A 99 63.91 -33.83 -18.86
N ASP A 100 64.53 -32.74 -18.37
CA ASP A 100 63.83 -31.62 -17.75
C ASP A 100 62.87 -30.94 -18.75
N LYS A 101 63.29 -30.83 -20.02
CA LYS A 101 62.49 -30.23 -21.09
C LYS A 101 61.33 -31.14 -21.52
N GLU A 102 61.56 -32.44 -21.64
CA GLU A 102 60.48 -33.40 -21.90
C GLU A 102 59.47 -33.42 -20.76
N ASN A 103 59.93 -33.30 -19.51
CA ASN A 103 59.05 -33.23 -18.35
C ASN A 103 58.25 -31.92 -18.31
N CYS A 104 58.84 -30.78 -18.70
CA CYS A 104 58.10 -29.52 -18.83
C CYS A 104 57.05 -29.60 -19.95
N ASP A 105 57.41 -30.17 -21.09
CA ASP A 105 56.50 -30.36 -22.22
C ASP A 105 55.33 -31.29 -21.85
N MET A 106 55.60 -32.35 -21.08
CA MET A 106 54.57 -33.25 -20.55
C MET A 106 53.61 -32.57 -19.56
N ASN A 107 54.11 -31.68 -18.69
CA ASN A 107 53.25 -30.93 -17.77
C ASN A 107 52.37 -29.92 -18.51
N VAL A 108 52.92 -29.18 -19.48
CA VAL A 108 52.14 -28.26 -20.33
C VAL A 108 51.06 -29.01 -21.09
N LEU A 109 51.36 -30.21 -21.62
CA LEU A 109 50.38 -31.02 -22.32
C LEU A 109 49.25 -31.49 -21.38
N LYS A 110 49.55 -31.86 -20.14
CA LYS A 110 48.54 -32.23 -19.13
C LYS A 110 47.63 -31.06 -18.78
N GLU A 111 48.20 -29.87 -18.53
CA GLU A 111 47.44 -28.65 -18.23
C GLU A 111 46.55 -28.25 -19.41
N LEU A 112 47.06 -28.34 -20.63
CA LEU A 112 46.29 -28.05 -21.83
C LEU A 112 45.10 -29.02 -22.00
N ASN A 113 45.32 -30.31 -21.75
CA ASN A 113 44.23 -31.30 -21.78
C ASN A 113 43.20 -31.04 -20.68
N GLN A 114 43.63 -30.70 -19.46
CA GLN A 114 42.72 -30.33 -18.38
C GLN A 114 41.88 -29.11 -18.76
N ALA A 115 42.52 -28.02 -19.22
CA ALA A 115 41.86 -26.81 -19.69
C ALA A 115 40.87 -27.09 -20.84
N LYS A 116 41.22 -28.00 -21.76
CA LYS A 116 40.33 -28.45 -22.83
C LYS A 116 39.10 -29.15 -22.27
N THR A 117 39.24 -30.06 -21.30
CA THR A 117 38.08 -30.74 -20.69
C THR A 117 37.18 -29.78 -19.93
N ASP A 118 37.75 -28.80 -19.23
CA ASP A 118 36.97 -27.81 -18.50
C ASP A 118 36.27 -26.85 -19.46
N LEU A 119 36.91 -26.47 -20.57
CA LEU A 119 36.25 -25.73 -21.64
C LEU A 119 35.05 -26.51 -22.20
N CYS A 120 35.20 -27.81 -22.50
CA CYS A 120 34.07 -28.64 -22.97
C CYS A 120 32.90 -28.65 -21.97
N LYS A 121 33.17 -28.85 -20.68
CA LYS A 121 32.12 -28.81 -19.64
C LYS A 121 31.42 -27.45 -19.60
N THR A 122 32.19 -26.34 -19.60
CA THR A 122 31.60 -25.00 -19.60
C THR A 122 30.74 -24.72 -20.83
N THR A 123 31.12 -25.26 -22.00
CA THR A 123 30.31 -25.13 -23.22
C THR A 123 29.00 -25.91 -23.15
N GLU A 124 29.01 -27.09 -22.52
CA GLU A 124 27.81 -27.89 -22.26
C GLU A 124 26.86 -27.19 -21.27
N ASP A 125 27.41 -26.70 -20.15
CA ASP A 125 26.64 -25.93 -19.16
C ASP A 125 25.99 -24.68 -19.78
N LEU A 126 26.72 -23.97 -20.65
CA LEU A 126 26.18 -22.81 -21.39
C LEU A 126 25.03 -23.21 -22.33
N ALA A 127 25.10 -24.38 -22.97
CA ALA A 127 24.01 -24.88 -23.80
C ALA A 127 22.76 -25.19 -22.95
N ALA A 128 22.93 -25.86 -21.81
CA ALA A 128 21.83 -26.14 -20.87
C ALA A 128 21.18 -24.85 -20.31
N ILE A 129 21.99 -23.83 -20.01
CA ILE A 129 21.48 -22.51 -19.58
C ILE A 129 20.68 -21.85 -20.71
N ARG A 130 21.15 -21.90 -21.96
CA ARG A 130 20.43 -21.33 -23.12
C ARG A 130 19.07 -22.00 -23.31
N GLU A 131 19.01 -23.32 -23.25
CA GLU A 131 17.76 -24.07 -23.33
C GLU A 131 16.81 -23.69 -22.18
N SER A 132 17.33 -23.59 -20.95
CA SER A 132 16.54 -23.17 -19.78
C SER A 132 15.97 -21.76 -19.95
N VAL A 133 16.75 -20.83 -20.52
CA VAL A 133 16.30 -19.45 -20.81
C VAL A 133 15.20 -19.44 -21.87
N GLU A 134 15.32 -20.25 -22.93
CA GLU A 134 14.27 -20.38 -23.95
C GLU A 134 12.96 -20.92 -23.37
N ILE A 135 13.03 -21.95 -22.53
CA ILE A 135 11.85 -22.50 -21.83
C ILE A 135 11.20 -21.43 -20.94
N LEU A 136 12.00 -20.70 -20.16
CA LEU A 136 11.47 -19.63 -19.29
C LEU A 136 10.84 -18.50 -20.10
N ASN A 137 11.44 -18.09 -21.22
CA ASN A 137 10.88 -17.08 -22.11
C ASN A 137 9.54 -17.54 -22.69
N LYS A 138 9.44 -18.79 -23.13
CA LYS A 138 8.18 -19.36 -23.63
C LYS A 138 7.09 -19.32 -22.57
N ARG A 139 7.40 -19.73 -21.34
CA ARG A 139 6.46 -19.66 -20.22
C ARG A 139 6.03 -18.23 -19.90
N LEU A 140 6.96 -17.28 -19.96
CA LEU A 140 6.69 -15.87 -19.69
C LEU A 140 5.72 -15.30 -20.73
N GLU A 141 5.89 -15.61 -22.01
CA GLU A 141 4.97 -15.20 -23.07
C GLU A 141 3.58 -15.86 -22.93
N GLU A 142 3.50 -17.13 -22.50
CA GLU A 142 2.23 -17.79 -22.19
C GLU A 142 1.50 -17.10 -21.01
N GLU A 143 2.21 -16.77 -19.94
CA GLU A 143 1.65 -16.04 -18.79
C GLU A 143 1.21 -14.62 -19.17
N ARG A 144 1.97 -13.91 -20.02
CA ARG A 144 1.60 -12.60 -20.57
C ARG A 144 0.30 -12.68 -21.38
N ALA A 145 0.20 -13.62 -22.31
CA ALA A 145 -0.99 -13.80 -23.14
C ALA A 145 -2.23 -14.15 -22.29
N ALA A 146 -2.06 -14.97 -21.25
CA ALA A 146 -3.15 -15.27 -20.32
C ALA A 146 -3.60 -14.04 -19.53
N LEU A 147 -2.66 -13.23 -19.03
CA LEU A 147 -2.96 -11.98 -18.32
C LEU A 147 -3.68 -10.98 -19.21
N ASP A 148 -3.22 -10.75 -20.43
CA ASP A 148 -3.87 -9.82 -21.36
C ASP A 148 -5.31 -10.25 -21.68
N LYS A 149 -5.54 -11.56 -21.88
CA LYS A 149 -6.90 -12.10 -22.06
C LYS A 149 -7.80 -11.84 -20.86
N THR A 150 -7.30 -11.97 -19.63
CA THR A 150 -8.10 -11.66 -18.43
C THR A 150 -8.38 -10.16 -18.31
N ARG A 151 -7.41 -9.32 -18.65
CA ARG A 151 -7.55 -7.86 -18.64
C ARG A 151 -8.59 -7.38 -19.64
N GLU A 152 -8.59 -7.92 -20.85
CA GLU A 152 -9.60 -7.62 -21.88
C GLU A 152 -11.00 -8.02 -21.42
N ARG A 153 -11.17 -9.22 -20.85
CA ARG A 153 -12.44 -9.69 -20.31
C ARG A 153 -12.97 -8.74 -19.23
N LEU A 154 -12.15 -8.44 -18.23
CA LEU A 154 -12.51 -7.51 -17.15
C LEU A 154 -12.84 -6.12 -17.67
N ASN A 155 -12.08 -5.60 -18.62
CA ASN A 155 -12.36 -4.29 -19.22
C ASN A 155 -13.70 -4.30 -19.97
N SER A 156 -13.99 -5.35 -20.75
CA SER A 156 -15.25 -5.45 -21.50
C SER A 156 -16.47 -5.63 -20.59
N GLU A 157 -16.35 -6.47 -19.55
CA GLU A 157 -17.41 -6.72 -18.57
C GLU A 157 -17.69 -5.46 -17.75
N ASN A 158 -16.66 -4.82 -17.19
CA ASN A 158 -16.80 -3.59 -16.42
C ASN A 158 -17.34 -2.44 -17.28
N ALA A 159 -16.86 -2.28 -18.52
CA ALA A 159 -17.36 -1.23 -19.41
C ALA A 159 -18.84 -1.45 -19.76
N ALA A 160 -19.26 -2.70 -20.01
CA ALA A 160 -20.65 -3.03 -20.28
C ALA A 160 -21.54 -2.81 -19.04
N GLU A 161 -21.06 -3.17 -17.85
CA GLU A 161 -21.80 -2.98 -16.60
C GLU A 161 -21.97 -1.50 -16.25
N ILE A 162 -20.89 -0.71 -16.38
CA ILE A 162 -20.94 0.75 -16.20
C ILE A 162 -21.91 1.38 -17.21
N SER A 163 -21.86 0.97 -18.48
CA SER A 163 -22.75 1.49 -19.52
C SER A 163 -24.23 1.19 -19.21
N LYS A 164 -24.55 -0.03 -18.77
CA LYS A 164 -25.91 -0.42 -18.35
C LYS A 164 -26.39 0.41 -17.16
N GLU A 165 -25.55 0.63 -16.15
CA GLU A 165 -25.93 1.41 -14.98
C GLU A 165 -26.13 2.89 -15.32
N ILE A 166 -25.29 3.46 -16.19
CA ILE A 166 -25.48 4.82 -16.72
C ILE A 166 -26.82 4.95 -17.42
N GLN A 167 -27.19 3.99 -18.28
CA GLN A 167 -28.48 3.99 -18.98
C GLN A 167 -29.65 3.89 -17.99
N ARG A 168 -29.55 3.00 -16.99
CA ARG A 168 -30.57 2.83 -15.94
C ARG A 168 -30.78 4.13 -15.16
N LEU A 169 -29.70 4.74 -14.66
CA LEU A 169 -29.77 6.02 -13.92
C LEU A 169 -30.27 7.17 -14.80
N SER A 170 -29.92 7.18 -16.09
CA SER A 170 -30.43 8.19 -17.03
C SER A 170 -31.94 8.06 -17.24
N TYR A 171 -32.46 6.83 -17.30
CA TYR A 171 -33.90 6.59 -17.36
C TYR A 171 -34.60 7.02 -16.07
N GLU A 172 -34.05 6.62 -14.92
CA GLU A 172 -34.57 7.00 -13.60
C GLU A 172 -34.61 8.53 -13.41
N ALA A 173 -33.56 9.24 -13.82
CA ALA A 173 -33.51 10.70 -13.78
C ALA A 173 -34.59 11.37 -14.65
N LYS A 174 -34.92 10.80 -15.82
CA LYS A 174 -36.01 11.31 -16.68
C LYS A 174 -37.37 11.13 -16.02
N GLU A 175 -37.62 9.99 -15.40
CA GLU A 175 -38.86 9.76 -14.64
C GLU A 175 -38.99 10.70 -13.44
N PHE A 176 -37.89 10.95 -12.71
CA PHE A 176 -37.87 11.96 -11.64
C PHE A 176 -38.15 13.38 -12.16
N SER A 177 -37.63 13.76 -13.33
CA SER A 177 -37.95 15.06 -13.94
C SER A 177 -39.44 15.16 -14.25
N LYS A 178 -40.01 14.13 -14.89
CA LYS A 178 -41.43 14.10 -15.26
C LYS A 178 -42.35 14.19 -14.05
N THR A 179 -42.09 13.40 -13.02
CA THR A 179 -42.87 13.47 -11.77
C THR A 179 -42.71 14.82 -11.07
N GLY A 180 -41.54 15.45 -11.16
CA GLY A 180 -41.31 16.81 -10.70
C GLY A 180 -42.10 17.87 -11.48
N GLU A 181 -42.19 17.73 -12.81
CA GLU A 181 -42.99 18.59 -13.69
C GLU A 181 -44.49 18.43 -13.40
N ASP A 182 -44.98 17.20 -13.24
CA ASP A 182 -46.37 16.92 -12.88
C ASP A 182 -46.73 17.58 -11.54
N ALA A 183 -45.86 17.46 -10.53
CA ALA A 183 -46.04 18.11 -9.23
C ALA A 183 -46.07 19.65 -9.34
N ARG A 184 -45.20 20.25 -10.16
CA ARG A 184 -45.20 21.70 -10.42
C ARG A 184 -46.51 22.13 -11.08
N SER A 185 -46.98 21.40 -12.09
CA SER A 185 -48.23 21.72 -12.78
C SER A 185 -49.44 21.68 -11.84
N ALA A 186 -49.46 20.75 -10.89
CA ALA A 186 -50.51 20.65 -9.87
C ALA A 186 -50.49 21.85 -8.91
N VAL A 187 -49.28 22.31 -8.53
CA VAL A 187 -49.11 23.52 -7.71
C VAL A 187 -49.60 24.76 -8.46
N ASP A 188 -49.20 24.95 -9.72
CA ASP A 188 -49.61 26.10 -10.53
C ASP A 188 -51.13 26.16 -10.68
N LYS A 189 -51.77 25.00 -10.90
CA LYS A 189 -53.23 24.91 -10.93
C LYS A 189 -53.88 25.29 -9.60
N ALA A 190 -53.38 24.77 -8.48
CA ALA A 190 -53.89 25.11 -7.16
C ALA A 190 -53.71 26.61 -6.84
N VAL A 191 -52.58 27.21 -7.25
CA VAL A 191 -52.33 28.64 -7.10
C VAL A 191 -53.34 29.45 -7.91
N ALA A 192 -53.64 29.07 -9.16
CA ALA A 192 -54.66 29.74 -9.96
C ALA A 192 -56.07 29.62 -9.35
N GLU A 193 -56.44 28.46 -8.79
CA GLU A 193 -57.70 28.27 -8.07
C GLU A 193 -57.78 29.15 -6.80
N ILE A 194 -56.69 29.27 -6.04
CA ILE A 194 -56.59 30.16 -4.87
C ILE A 194 -56.76 31.62 -5.30
N GLU A 195 -56.15 32.04 -6.40
CA GLU A 195 -56.30 33.42 -6.88
C GLU A 195 -57.73 33.72 -7.34
N GLN A 196 -58.37 32.78 -8.05
CA GLN A 196 -59.77 32.90 -8.44
C GLN A 196 -60.70 33.02 -7.23
N THR A 197 -60.51 32.19 -6.21
CA THR A 197 -61.31 32.25 -4.98
C THR A 197 -61.07 33.54 -4.21
N ARG A 198 -59.82 34.03 -4.13
CA ARG A 198 -59.49 35.33 -3.54
C ARG A 198 -60.23 36.47 -4.23
N ASN A 199 -60.35 36.46 -5.55
CA ASN A 199 -61.09 37.48 -6.29
C ASN A 199 -62.61 37.40 -6.04
N LYS A 200 -63.16 36.19 -5.93
CA LYS A 200 -64.57 35.97 -5.54
C LYS A 200 -64.83 36.51 -4.13
N ILE A 201 -63.94 36.26 -3.17
CA ILE A 201 -64.02 36.77 -1.79
C ILE A 201 -64.00 38.29 -1.79
N LYS A 202 -63.01 38.94 -2.44
CA LYS A 202 -62.95 40.41 -2.56
C LYS A 202 -64.26 41.00 -3.10
N THR A 203 -64.85 40.35 -4.11
CA THR A 203 -66.12 40.81 -4.69
C THR A 203 -67.28 40.67 -3.69
N ALA A 204 -67.33 39.56 -2.93
CA ALA A 204 -68.33 39.35 -1.89
C ALA A 204 -68.17 40.37 -0.74
N GLU A 205 -66.94 40.67 -0.32
CA GLU A 205 -66.63 41.70 0.68
C GLU A 205 -67.15 43.07 0.23
N MET A 206 -66.90 43.48 -1.01
CA MET A 206 -67.43 44.72 -1.58
C MET A 206 -68.97 44.77 -1.54
N ARG A 207 -69.64 43.67 -1.92
CA ARG A 207 -71.11 43.57 -1.88
C ARG A 207 -71.65 43.70 -0.45
N LEU A 208 -71.00 43.05 0.51
CA LEU A 208 -71.39 43.10 1.91
C LEU A 208 -71.23 44.52 2.49
N VAL A 209 -70.16 45.23 2.16
CA VAL A 209 -69.98 46.64 2.55
C VAL A 209 -71.09 47.51 1.94
N ALA A 210 -71.44 47.31 0.68
CA ALA A 210 -72.53 48.03 0.03
C ALA A 210 -73.88 47.76 0.73
N ALA A 211 -74.19 46.50 1.01
CA ALA A 211 -75.42 46.12 1.72
C ALA A 211 -75.51 46.73 3.13
N ARG A 212 -74.39 46.78 3.88
CA ARG A 212 -74.33 47.45 5.19
C ARG A 212 -74.64 48.95 5.07
N LYS A 213 -74.03 49.65 4.11
CA LYS A 213 -74.31 51.07 3.85
C LYS A 213 -75.78 51.31 3.46
N MET A 214 -76.36 50.41 2.66
CA MET A 214 -77.80 50.48 2.31
C MET A 214 -78.69 50.26 3.54
N LYS A 215 -78.36 49.31 4.43
CA LYS A 215 -79.09 49.07 5.70
C LYS A 215 -79.03 50.30 6.61
N GLU A 216 -77.87 50.93 6.73
CA GLU A 216 -77.69 52.16 7.53
C GLU A 216 -78.47 53.34 6.93
N ALA A 217 -78.43 53.51 5.61
CA ALA A 217 -79.23 54.54 4.93
C ALA A 217 -80.74 54.32 5.11
N ALA A 218 -81.21 53.06 5.04
CA ALA A 218 -82.61 52.71 5.29
C ALA A 218 -83.01 53.01 6.74
N ARG A 219 -82.17 52.65 7.73
CA ARG A 219 -82.40 52.98 9.15
C ARG A 219 -82.46 54.50 9.38
N ALA A 220 -81.60 55.29 8.73
CA ALA A 220 -81.63 56.75 8.81
C ALA A 220 -82.91 57.33 8.21
N ALA A 221 -83.35 56.83 7.04
CA ALA A 221 -84.61 57.23 6.42
C ALA A 221 -85.83 56.89 7.28
N GLU A 222 -85.83 55.72 7.93
CA GLU A 222 -86.88 55.33 8.88
C GLU A 222 -86.95 56.30 10.07
N ALA A 223 -85.81 56.68 10.66
CA ALA A 223 -85.77 57.64 11.76
C ALA A 223 -86.35 59.01 11.36
N VAL A 224 -86.05 59.48 10.14
CA VAL A 224 -86.63 60.72 9.58
C VAL A 224 -88.14 60.60 9.42
N ALA A 225 -88.63 59.50 8.83
CA ALA A 225 -90.07 59.26 8.64
C ALA A 225 -90.82 59.20 9.98
N ILE A 226 -90.26 58.53 10.99
CA ILE A 226 -90.83 58.48 12.35
C ILE A 226 -90.91 59.88 12.96
N ALA A 227 -89.84 60.68 12.81
CA ALA A 227 -89.82 62.06 13.31
C ALA A 227 -90.89 62.94 12.61
N GLU A 228 -91.07 62.78 11.30
CA GLU A 228 -92.08 63.49 10.53
C GLU A 228 -93.50 63.10 10.94
N ILE A 229 -93.79 61.80 11.07
CA ILE A 229 -95.07 61.29 11.58
C ILE A 229 -95.36 61.90 12.96
N LYS A 230 -94.37 61.90 13.87
CA LYS A 230 -94.51 62.47 15.22
C LYS A 230 -94.78 63.99 15.17
N ALA A 231 -94.15 64.72 14.26
CA ALA A 231 -94.40 66.14 14.08
C ALA A 231 -95.82 66.43 13.55
N VAL A 232 -96.30 65.64 12.58
CA VAL A 232 -97.66 65.77 12.01
C VAL A 232 -98.73 65.39 13.04
N THR A 233 -98.57 64.30 13.78
CA THR A 233 -99.51 63.90 14.83
C THR A 233 -99.53 64.91 15.99
N GLY A 234 -98.38 65.45 16.38
CA GLY A 234 -98.29 66.55 17.33
C GLY A 234 -99.05 67.81 16.88
N ARG A 235 -98.93 68.19 15.59
CA ARG A 235 -99.72 69.29 15.00
C ARG A 235 -101.23 68.98 14.97
N LYS A 236 -101.62 67.74 14.64
CA LYS A 236 -103.03 67.30 14.62
C LYS A 236 -103.65 67.30 16.02
N ARG A 237 -102.91 66.85 17.05
CA ARG A 237 -103.32 66.95 18.45
C ARG A 237 -103.49 68.40 18.90
N ARG A 238 -102.56 69.30 18.52
CA ARG A 238 -102.71 70.75 18.79
C ARG A 238 -103.92 71.38 18.11
N ARG A 239 -104.32 70.90 16.92
CA ARG A 239 -105.57 71.33 16.25
C ARG A 239 -106.82 70.81 16.96
N ARG A 240 -106.84 69.54 17.40
CA ARG A 240 -107.98 68.95 18.13
C ARG A 240 -108.28 69.65 19.46
N ARG A 241 -107.24 69.97 20.24
CA ARG A 241 -107.37 70.74 21.49
C ARG A 241 -107.99 72.15 21.38
N ARG A 242 -108.22 72.67 20.16
CA ARG A 242 -108.87 73.97 19.94
C ARG A 242 -110.38 73.88 19.66
N GLY A 243 -110.97 72.67 19.59
CA GLY A 243 -112.41 72.46 19.51
C GLY A 243 -112.96 71.93 20.84
N HIS A 244 -113.92 72.62 21.44
CA HIS A 244 -114.51 72.22 22.72
C HIS A 244 -115.59 71.13 22.57
N GLY A 245 -115.63 70.16 23.51
CA GLY A 245 -116.89 69.86 24.20
C GLY A 245 -117.30 68.40 24.47
N GLN A 246 -116.66 67.38 23.88
CA GLN A 246 -117.15 65.99 24.03
C GLN A 246 -116.05 64.89 24.05
N GLU A 247 -114.80 65.26 24.31
CA GLU A 247 -113.63 64.42 23.99
C GLU A 247 -113.00 63.64 25.17
N THR A 248 -113.53 63.67 26.39
CA THR A 248 -112.82 63.07 27.56
C THR A 248 -112.70 61.54 27.50
N LEU A 249 -113.76 60.83 27.15
CA LEU A 249 -113.73 59.36 27.02
C LEU A 249 -113.02 58.88 25.73
N GLN A 250 -113.09 59.67 24.66
CA GLN A 250 -112.37 59.37 23.41
C GLN A 250 -110.87 59.64 23.55
N GLU A 251 -110.47 60.65 24.32
CA GLU A 251 -109.07 60.92 24.67
C GLU A 251 -108.49 59.80 25.54
N GLU A 252 -109.22 59.31 26.56
CA GLU A 252 -108.76 58.21 27.41
C GLU A 252 -108.60 56.90 26.62
N ILE A 253 -109.53 56.58 25.71
CA ILE A 253 -109.39 55.42 24.82
C ILE A 253 -108.21 55.59 23.87
N LEU A 254 -107.99 56.79 23.31
CA LEU A 254 -106.86 57.07 22.42
C LEU A 254 -105.52 57.01 23.16
N GLU A 255 -105.46 57.49 24.40
CA GLU A 255 -104.28 57.41 25.25
C GLU A 255 -103.95 55.95 25.57
N ARG A 256 -104.95 55.15 25.95
CA ARG A 256 -104.76 53.72 26.22
C ARG A 256 -104.35 52.92 24.97
N ILE A 257 -104.88 53.27 23.80
CA ILE A 257 -104.44 52.69 22.50
C ILE A 257 -102.99 53.10 22.19
N GLU A 258 -102.60 54.33 22.52
CA GLU A 258 -101.26 54.83 22.24
C GLU A 258 -100.21 54.27 23.22
N GLU A 259 -100.58 54.09 24.49
CA GLU A 259 -99.81 53.40 25.53
C GLU A 259 -99.59 51.94 25.13
N THR A 260 -100.66 51.20 24.83
CA THR A 260 -100.53 49.80 24.35
C THR A 260 -99.73 49.71 23.05
N ALA A 261 -99.90 50.64 22.12
CA ALA A 261 -99.06 50.71 20.92
C ALA A 261 -97.59 51.06 21.23
N GLN A 262 -97.34 51.85 22.27
CA GLN A 262 -95.99 52.17 22.72
C GLN A 262 -95.33 50.99 23.42
N GLU A 263 -96.07 50.24 24.24
CA GLU A 263 -95.64 48.98 24.85
C GLU A 263 -95.32 47.91 23.80
N ILE A 264 -96.18 47.75 22.78
CA ILE A 264 -95.93 46.84 21.65
C ILE A 264 -94.66 47.26 20.90
N ARG A 265 -94.43 48.57 20.72
CA ARG A 265 -93.21 49.09 20.06
C ARG A 265 -91.95 48.86 20.90
N SER A 266 -92.00 49.03 22.23
CA SER A 266 -90.87 48.69 23.10
C SER A 266 -90.61 47.19 23.12
N SER A 267 -91.66 46.37 23.20
CA SER A 267 -91.55 44.90 23.13
C SER A 267 -90.91 44.46 21.81
N ARG A 268 -91.38 44.98 20.66
CA ARG A 268 -90.79 44.70 19.36
C ARG A 268 -89.31 45.10 19.28
N ARG A 269 -88.94 46.27 19.82
CA ARG A 269 -87.54 46.70 19.88
C ARG A 269 -86.68 45.73 20.70
N THR A 270 -87.15 45.28 21.86
CA THR A 270 -86.40 44.30 22.67
C THR A 270 -86.22 42.96 21.95
N LEU A 271 -87.20 42.52 21.17
CA LEU A 271 -87.11 41.30 20.35
C LEU A 271 -86.14 41.48 19.17
N GLU A 272 -86.18 42.61 18.47
CA GLU A 272 -85.26 42.92 17.38
C GLU A 272 -83.81 43.03 17.87
N GLU A 273 -83.56 43.70 19.00
CA GLU A 273 -82.24 43.76 19.63
C GLU A 273 -81.76 42.38 20.10
N GLY A 274 -82.66 41.57 20.66
CA GLY A 274 -82.37 40.18 21.02
C GLY A 274 -81.96 39.36 19.79
N LEU A 275 -82.67 39.52 18.68
CA LEU A 275 -82.36 38.83 17.42
C LEU A 275 -81.03 39.28 16.82
N GLU A 276 -80.71 40.58 16.87
CA GLU A 276 -79.43 41.11 16.38
C GLU A 276 -78.26 40.63 17.26
N LYS A 277 -78.43 40.55 18.59
CA LYS A 277 -77.44 39.95 19.51
C LYS A 277 -77.23 38.45 19.27
N VAL A 278 -78.30 37.69 19.03
CA VAL A 278 -78.20 36.25 18.71
C VAL A 278 -77.49 36.05 17.37
N ASN A 279 -77.82 36.86 16.36
CA ASN A 279 -77.15 36.76 15.06
C ASN A 279 -75.67 37.15 15.16
N ASN A 280 -75.34 38.25 15.84
CA ASN A 280 -73.95 38.67 16.01
C ASN A 280 -73.16 37.66 16.85
N GLY A 281 -73.71 37.19 17.98
CA GLY A 281 -73.06 36.19 18.82
C GLY A 281 -72.89 34.83 18.13
N LYS A 282 -73.83 34.45 17.23
CA LYS A 282 -73.67 33.25 16.41
C LYS A 282 -72.57 33.41 15.36
N MET A 283 -72.46 34.59 14.73
CA MET A 283 -71.37 34.89 13.80
C MET A 283 -70.02 34.92 14.51
N GLU A 284 -69.94 35.52 15.70
CA GLU A 284 -68.72 35.55 16.53
C GLU A 284 -68.31 34.15 17.02
N ALA A 285 -69.25 33.34 17.49
CA ALA A 285 -68.97 31.96 17.89
C ALA A 285 -68.54 31.08 16.69
N GLU A 286 -69.14 31.28 15.51
CA GLU A 286 -68.71 30.60 14.29
C GLU A 286 -67.32 31.08 13.83
N GLU A 287 -66.99 32.36 13.97
CA GLU A 287 -65.67 32.91 13.66
C GLU A 287 -64.58 32.41 14.64
N GLU A 288 -64.85 32.39 15.94
CA GLU A 288 -63.96 31.85 16.97
C GLU A 288 -63.74 30.35 16.82
N THR A 289 -64.79 29.57 16.53
CA THR A 289 -64.65 28.12 16.31
C THR A 289 -63.87 27.80 15.04
N LEU A 290 -64.01 28.61 13.99
CA LEU A 290 -63.18 28.50 12.79
C LEU A 290 -61.73 28.85 13.10
N HIS A 291 -61.45 30.01 13.72
CA HIS A 291 -60.08 30.41 14.13
C HIS A 291 -59.41 29.37 15.02
N GLY A 292 -60.13 28.80 15.99
CA GLY A 292 -59.66 27.69 16.80
C GLY A 292 -59.30 26.48 15.94
N LYS A 293 -60.22 25.98 15.09
CA LYS A 293 -59.96 24.82 14.21
C LYS A 293 -58.76 25.03 13.29
N TRP A 294 -58.54 26.24 12.79
CA TRP A 294 -57.35 26.58 12.00
C TRP A 294 -56.06 26.50 12.81
N GLN A 295 -56.01 27.11 14.01
CA GLN A 295 -54.85 27.03 14.90
C GLN A 295 -54.52 25.58 15.31
N TRP A 296 -55.53 24.78 15.68
CA TRP A 296 -55.36 23.35 16.01
C TRP A 296 -54.85 22.53 14.81
N SER A 297 -55.27 22.86 13.59
CA SER A 297 -54.85 22.16 12.36
C SER A 297 -53.41 22.51 11.96
N GLU A 298 -52.95 23.74 12.24
CA GLU A 298 -51.58 24.17 11.95
C GLU A 298 -50.58 23.61 12.97
N HIS A 299 -50.95 23.59 14.27
CA HIS A 299 -50.15 22.96 15.31
C HIS A 299 -50.01 21.45 15.08
N ARG A 300 -51.08 20.77 14.64
CA ARG A 300 -51.02 19.34 14.29
C ARG A 300 -50.08 19.08 13.11
N ARG A 301 -50.07 19.93 12.08
CA ARG A 301 -49.13 19.80 10.94
C ARG A 301 -47.67 20.00 11.37
N ARG A 302 -47.38 20.91 12.30
CA ARG A 302 -46.02 21.10 12.85
C ARG A 302 -45.60 19.95 13.77
N SER A 303 -46.51 19.35 14.54
CA SER A 303 -46.21 18.21 15.41
C SER A 303 -46.10 16.88 14.65
N SER A 304 -46.89 16.68 13.58
CA SER A 304 -46.83 15.46 12.75
C SER A 304 -45.58 15.37 11.87
N SER A 305 -44.85 16.47 11.67
CA SER A 305 -43.53 16.46 11.02
C SER A 305 -42.39 16.02 11.95
N SER A 306 -42.70 15.67 13.21
CA SER A 306 -41.72 15.20 14.19
C SER A 306 -42.06 13.79 14.70
N SER A 307 -42.05 12.79 13.81
CA SER A 307 -41.78 11.40 14.24
C SER A 307 -41.32 10.49 13.11
N SER A 308 -40.16 9.87 13.37
CA SER A 308 -39.66 8.58 12.90
C SER A 308 -39.39 8.36 11.41
N TYR A 309 -38.29 8.93 10.92
CA TYR A 309 -37.34 8.16 10.11
C TYR A 309 -35.91 8.35 10.66
N THR A 310 -35.16 7.27 10.68
CA THR A 310 -33.87 7.05 11.34
C THR A 310 -32.75 7.95 10.80
N ALA A 311 -32.47 9.08 11.46
CA ALA A 311 -31.37 9.96 11.09
C ALA A 311 -30.06 9.61 11.84
N LYS A 312 -29.17 8.86 11.17
CA LYS A 312 -27.76 8.65 11.57
C LYS A 312 -26.82 9.79 11.15
N TYR A 313 -27.30 11.02 11.03
CA TYR A 313 -26.45 12.17 10.73
C TYR A 313 -26.88 13.38 11.55
N LYS A 314 -26.19 13.64 12.66
CA LYS A 314 -26.23 14.95 13.31
C LYS A 314 -25.30 15.89 12.56
N ASN A 315 -25.84 16.68 11.64
CA ASN A 315 -25.16 17.91 11.23
C ASN A 315 -25.81 19.08 11.97
N ARG A 316 -24.99 19.70 12.83
CA ARG A 316 -25.24 20.99 13.47
C ARG A 316 -25.27 22.05 12.35
N ARG A 317 -26.46 22.47 11.91
CA ARG A 317 -26.61 23.64 11.04
C ARG A 317 -27.69 24.54 11.63
N GLU A 318 -27.23 25.60 12.26
CA GLU A 318 -28.01 26.82 12.47
C GLU A 318 -28.53 27.30 11.11
N THR A 319 -29.76 27.79 11.11
CA THR A 319 -30.50 28.32 9.97
C THR A 319 -29.79 29.53 9.37
N LEU A 320 -29.02 29.31 8.31
CA LEU A 320 -28.39 30.37 7.53
C LEU A 320 -28.88 30.25 6.08
N LEU A 321 -29.61 31.27 5.63
CA LEU A 321 -30.02 31.44 4.23
C LEU A 321 -28.79 31.86 3.40
N ILE A 322 -28.53 31.15 2.31
CA ILE A 322 -27.40 31.37 1.40
C ILE A 322 -27.96 31.74 0.02
N ASP A 323 -27.34 32.70 -0.66
CA ASP A 323 -27.73 33.10 -2.02
C ASP A 323 -27.20 32.13 -3.11
N VAL A 324 -27.59 32.39 -4.36
CA VAL A 324 -27.26 31.55 -5.53
C VAL A 324 -25.75 31.51 -5.84
N ASN A 325 -24.96 32.42 -5.26
CA ASN A 325 -23.50 32.46 -5.39
C ASN A 325 -22.76 31.88 -4.18
N GLY A 326 -23.48 31.34 -3.18
CA GLY A 326 -22.88 30.63 -2.07
C GLY A 326 -22.36 31.52 -0.94
N LEU A 327 -22.77 32.80 -0.85
CA LEU A 327 -22.34 33.70 0.22
C LEU A 327 -23.42 33.88 1.31
N ASN A 328 -22.98 33.92 2.56
CA ASN A 328 -23.82 33.93 3.76
C ASN A 328 -24.37 35.33 4.06
N LEU A 329 -25.69 35.53 4.02
CA LEU A 329 -26.34 36.80 4.38
C LEU A 329 -26.72 36.77 5.86
N MET A 330 -25.98 37.50 6.69
CA MET A 330 -26.35 37.70 8.09
C MET A 330 -27.14 39.00 8.22
N MET A 331 -28.44 38.89 8.51
CA MET A 331 -29.29 40.03 8.86
C MET A 331 -29.02 40.41 10.31
N ASN A 332 -28.64 41.66 10.56
CA ASN A 332 -28.73 42.21 11.91
C ASN A 332 -30.20 42.61 12.18
N GLY A 333 -30.58 42.61 13.46
CA GLY A 333 -31.98 42.77 13.92
C GLY A 333 -32.66 44.10 13.62
N ASP A 334 -32.02 44.99 12.85
CA ASP A 334 -32.50 46.31 12.42
C ASP A 334 -32.73 46.42 10.90
N GLY A 335 -32.51 45.34 10.13
CA GLY A 335 -32.99 45.25 8.74
C GLY A 335 -32.10 45.90 7.68
N THR A 336 -30.86 46.27 7.98
CA THR A 336 -29.88 46.77 7.00
C THR A 336 -28.78 45.76 6.65
N SER A 337 -28.53 45.58 5.35
CA SER A 337 -27.53 44.67 4.79
C SER A 337 -26.11 45.24 4.92
N SER A 338 -25.27 44.69 5.80
CA SER A 338 -23.86 45.10 5.93
C SER A 338 -22.99 44.39 4.88
N SER A 339 -22.44 45.15 3.94
CA SER A 339 -21.62 44.65 2.82
C SER A 339 -20.11 44.81 3.07
N VAL A 340 -19.60 44.40 4.23
CA VAL A 340 -18.15 44.40 4.48
C VAL A 340 -17.71 43.04 5.01
N ALA A 341 -17.32 42.15 4.11
CA ALA A 341 -16.66 40.90 4.46
C ALA A 341 -15.14 41.07 4.30
N VAL A 342 -14.42 41.13 5.43
CA VAL A 342 -12.97 40.90 5.44
C VAL A 342 -12.75 39.42 5.10
N MET A 343 -12.28 39.14 3.89
CA MET A 343 -11.99 37.78 3.45
C MET A 343 -10.90 37.17 4.33
N LYS A 344 -11.22 36.08 5.04
CA LYS A 344 -10.18 35.17 5.55
C LYS A 344 -9.61 34.43 4.34
N PRO A 345 -8.28 34.38 4.14
CA PRO A 345 -7.68 33.63 3.04
C PRO A 345 -8.12 32.16 3.12
N THR A 346 -8.55 31.59 1.99
CA THR A 346 -8.80 30.17 1.87
C THR A 346 -7.50 29.42 2.13
N MET A 347 -7.55 28.50 3.08
CA MET A 347 -6.38 27.70 3.46
C MET A 347 -5.93 26.88 2.25
N SER A 348 -4.65 26.99 1.90
CA SER A 348 -4.05 26.17 0.85
C SER A 348 -4.23 24.69 1.18
N ILE A 349 -4.40 23.86 0.15
CA ILE A 349 -4.46 22.40 0.28
C ILE A 349 -3.29 21.88 1.14
N GLY A 350 -2.09 22.46 1.01
CA GLY A 350 -0.95 22.12 1.86
C GLY A 350 -1.16 22.42 3.35
N GLN A 351 -1.88 23.50 3.69
CA GLN A 351 -2.19 23.89 5.06
C GLN A 351 -3.32 23.05 5.68
N ILE A 352 -4.25 22.55 4.86
CA ILE A 352 -5.30 21.61 5.30
C ILE A 352 -4.68 20.26 5.62
N LEU A 353 -3.76 19.79 4.76
CA LEU A 353 -3.09 18.52 4.94
C LEU A 353 -2.14 18.53 6.14
N SER A 354 -1.41 19.62 6.38
CA SER A 354 -0.52 19.73 7.55
C SER A 354 -1.29 19.76 8.87
N ARG A 355 -2.45 20.45 8.94
CA ARG A 355 -3.33 20.39 10.12
C ARG A 355 -3.97 19.03 10.32
N LYS A 356 -4.36 18.33 9.26
CA LYS A 356 -4.90 16.97 9.36
C LYS A 356 -3.87 15.95 9.82
N LEU A 357 -2.60 16.16 9.51
CA LEU A 357 -1.51 15.31 9.99
C LEU A 357 -1.28 15.49 11.50
N LEU A 358 -1.42 16.71 12.01
CA LEU A 358 -1.23 17.03 13.44
C LEU A 358 -2.46 16.69 14.32
N LEU A 359 -3.68 16.72 13.78
CA LEU A 359 -4.91 16.37 14.53
C LEU A 359 -5.11 14.85 14.73
N ALA A 360 -4.31 14.02 14.06
CA ALA A 360 -4.33 12.57 14.24
C ALA A 360 -3.80 12.15 15.63
N ASP A 361 -2.96 12.98 16.27
CA ASP A 361 -2.41 12.69 17.60
C ASP A 361 -3.30 13.14 18.78
N GLU A 362 -4.21 14.11 18.58
CA GLU A 362 -5.04 14.64 19.69
C GLU A 362 -6.50 14.13 19.70
N SER A 363 -7.00 13.51 18.62
CA SER A 363 -8.39 13.03 18.54
C SER A 363 -8.63 11.64 19.16
N ALA A 364 -7.59 10.99 19.67
CA ALA A 364 -7.68 9.65 20.27
C ALA A 364 -8.34 9.60 21.66
N MET A 365 -8.50 10.74 22.35
CA MET A 365 -9.02 10.75 23.74
C MET A 365 -10.53 10.95 23.89
N MET A 366 -11.29 11.16 22.81
CA MET A 366 -12.73 11.51 22.90
C MET A 366 -13.68 10.56 22.18
N MET A 367 -13.30 9.29 21.97
CA MET A 367 -14.24 8.24 21.54
C MET A 367 -14.00 6.95 22.31
N SER A 368 -14.77 6.78 23.39
CA SER A 368 -14.94 5.54 24.13
C SER A 368 -15.30 4.38 23.19
N GLY A 369 -14.55 3.28 23.25
CA GLY A 369 -15.00 1.96 22.84
C GLY A 369 -14.36 1.38 21.58
N ARG A 370 -13.03 1.28 21.53
CA ARG A 370 -12.35 0.35 20.62
C ARG A 370 -11.25 -0.42 21.36
N VAL A 371 -11.47 -1.72 21.51
CA VAL A 371 -10.51 -2.69 22.05
C VAL A 371 -9.33 -2.80 21.09
N SER A 372 -8.10 -2.74 21.61
CA SER A 372 -6.91 -2.76 20.77
C SER A 372 -6.72 -4.15 20.15
N LEU A 373 -6.15 -4.21 18.94
CA LEU A 373 -5.87 -5.46 18.24
C LEU A 373 -4.96 -6.41 19.07
N GLY A 374 -4.13 -5.86 19.96
CA GLY A 374 -3.33 -6.64 20.91
C GLY A 374 -4.16 -7.37 21.98
N GLN A 375 -5.33 -6.82 22.34
CA GLN A 375 -6.26 -7.46 23.30
C GLN A 375 -7.08 -8.60 22.65
N ILE A 376 -7.24 -8.59 21.33
CA ILE A 376 -7.92 -9.66 20.57
C ILE A 376 -6.98 -10.85 20.36
N LEU A 377 -5.68 -10.60 20.25
CA LEU A 377 -4.67 -11.63 19.94
C LEU A 377 -4.06 -12.30 21.19
N GLY A 378 -4.37 -11.81 22.40
CA GLY A 378 -3.75 -12.23 23.65
C GLY A 378 -4.57 -13.19 24.54
N LYS A 379 -5.39 -14.09 23.98
CA LYS A 379 -6.10 -15.10 24.79
C LYS A 379 -5.70 -16.52 24.41
N THR A 380 -4.60 -16.99 24.99
CA THR A 380 -4.31 -18.42 25.16
C THR A 380 -4.40 -18.77 26.65
N ASN A 381 -5.14 -19.84 26.93
CA ASN A 381 -5.24 -20.63 28.18
C ASN A 381 -5.78 -19.99 29.47
N ASN A 382 -6.99 -20.42 29.87
CA ASN A 382 -7.21 -21.39 30.96
C ASN A 382 -8.70 -21.55 31.30
N GLY A 383 -9.14 -22.77 31.61
CA GLY A 383 -10.31 -23.01 32.49
C GLY A 383 -11.47 -23.83 31.94
N SER A 384 -11.36 -25.16 32.06
CA SER A 384 -12.36 -26.13 32.57
C SER A 384 -13.87 -25.99 32.20
N GLY A 385 -14.43 -27.05 31.62
CA GLY A 385 -15.88 -27.30 31.61
C GLY A 385 -16.29 -28.54 30.81
N GLU A 386 -16.55 -29.65 31.49
CA GLU A 386 -17.02 -30.93 30.94
C GLU A 386 -18.40 -30.85 30.23
N ARG A 387 -18.62 -31.64 29.16
CA ARG A 387 -19.57 -32.79 29.11
C ARG A 387 -19.98 -33.19 27.68
N LYS A 388 -19.77 -34.50 27.43
CA LYS A 388 -20.57 -35.47 26.65
C LYS A 388 -20.77 -35.28 25.14
N GLU A 389 -19.85 -35.92 24.41
CA GLU A 389 -20.11 -37.11 23.55
C GLU A 389 -21.49 -37.23 22.86
N LYS A 390 -21.47 -37.16 21.53
CA LYS A 390 -22.09 -38.16 20.64
C LYS A 390 -21.38 -38.15 19.28
N GLU A 391 -20.67 -39.25 19.03
CA GLU A 391 -20.02 -39.56 17.76
C GLU A 391 -21.03 -39.65 16.60
N ARG A 392 -20.69 -39.03 15.47
CA ARG A 392 -20.96 -39.62 14.15
C ARG A 392 -19.73 -39.41 13.27
N LYS A 393 -19.01 -40.52 13.06
CA LYS A 393 -17.90 -40.70 12.12
C LYS A 393 -18.37 -40.45 10.70
N LEU A 394 -17.67 -39.60 9.94
CA LEU A 394 -17.48 -39.77 8.50
C LEU A 394 -16.06 -39.32 8.10
N ASN A 395 -15.47 -40.14 7.22
CA ASN A 395 -14.05 -40.26 6.93
C ASN A 395 -13.49 -39.15 6.01
N GLY A 396 -12.21 -38.80 6.21
CA GLY A 396 -11.42 -38.03 5.22
C GLY A 396 -9.98 -37.78 5.70
N LYS A 397 -9.02 -38.55 5.17
CA LYS A 397 -7.61 -38.55 5.59
C LYS A 397 -6.86 -37.28 5.08
N ARG A 398 -5.98 -36.79 5.94
CA ARG A 398 -5.08 -35.61 5.86
C ARG A 398 -4.11 -35.61 4.66
N LYS A 399 -3.62 -34.41 4.29
CA LYS A 399 -2.18 -34.11 4.32
C LYS A 399 -1.90 -32.60 4.45
N ARG A 400 -1.01 -32.27 5.38
CA ARG A 400 -0.52 -30.92 5.69
C ARG A 400 0.67 -30.59 4.78
N PHE A 401 0.80 -29.33 4.40
CA PHE A 401 2.10 -28.74 4.09
C PHE A 401 2.26 -27.45 4.89
N GLY A 402 3.30 -27.42 5.72
CA GLY A 402 3.69 -26.27 6.53
C GLY A 402 4.48 -25.28 5.67
N LEU A 403 4.20 -24.00 5.85
CA LEU A 403 5.03 -22.93 5.31
C LEU A 403 6.19 -22.70 6.28
N ALA A 404 7.39 -22.96 5.77
CA ALA A 404 8.64 -22.76 6.48
C ALA A 404 8.89 -21.26 6.72
N LYS A 405 9.38 -21.03 7.93
CA LYS A 405 9.97 -19.83 8.52
C LYS A 405 10.98 -19.15 7.57
N LEU A 406 10.70 -17.93 7.11
CA LEU A 406 11.70 -17.06 6.49
C LEU A 406 12.24 -16.08 7.56
N SER A 407 13.46 -16.35 8.03
CA SER A 407 14.24 -15.38 8.79
C SER A 407 14.90 -14.40 7.81
N VAL A 408 14.56 -13.11 7.93
CA VAL A 408 15.28 -12.03 7.23
C VAL A 408 16.52 -11.68 8.05
N MET A 409 17.70 -12.00 7.53
CA MET A 409 18.97 -11.54 8.06
C MET A 409 19.28 -10.14 7.52
N LEU A 410 19.53 -9.22 8.44
CA LEU A 410 20.13 -7.90 8.20
C LEU A 410 21.56 -8.07 7.69
N ASN A 411 21.95 -7.30 6.67
CA ASN A 411 23.34 -6.94 6.43
C ASN A 411 23.47 -5.42 6.19
N LYS A 412 24.34 -4.82 6.99
CA LYS A 412 24.90 -3.47 6.85
C LYS A 412 26.14 -3.53 5.94
N GLU A 413 26.59 -2.34 5.53
CA GLU A 413 27.86 -1.97 4.84
C GLU A 413 27.79 -1.96 3.30
N SER A 414 28.36 -1.00 2.57
CA SER A 414 29.34 0.06 2.88
C SER A 414 29.20 1.27 1.94
N LYS A 415 29.75 2.41 2.38
CA LYS A 415 29.89 3.67 1.64
C LYS A 415 30.92 3.53 0.51
N ASN A 416 30.69 4.12 -0.67
CA ASN A 416 31.72 4.89 -1.41
C ASN A 416 31.21 5.71 -2.63
N LYS A 417 31.42 7.03 -2.50
CA LYS A 417 31.96 8.03 -3.47
C LYS A 417 31.39 8.17 -4.91
N LYS A 418 30.69 9.31 -5.09
CA LYS A 418 30.74 10.33 -6.17
C LYS A 418 31.34 9.94 -7.54
N LYS A 419 30.55 10.11 -8.62
CA LYS A 419 30.97 10.82 -9.86
C LYS A 419 29.80 11.64 -10.43
N LYS A 420 30.06 12.94 -10.63
CA LYS A 420 29.24 13.87 -11.43
C LYS A 420 29.40 13.48 -12.91
N ILE A 421 28.31 13.43 -13.66
CA ILE A 421 28.35 13.50 -15.12
C ILE A 421 27.49 14.68 -15.53
N ALA A 422 28.15 15.65 -16.18
CA ALA A 422 27.54 16.82 -16.78
C ALA A 422 26.75 16.39 -18.03
N LEU A 423 25.51 16.85 -18.16
CA LEU A 423 24.77 16.83 -19.41
C LEU A 423 24.92 18.21 -20.06
N ASN A 424 25.73 18.26 -21.11
CA ASN A 424 25.65 19.33 -22.11
C ASN A 424 24.39 19.09 -22.94
N LEU A 425 23.46 20.05 -22.92
CA LEU A 425 22.43 20.16 -23.95
C LEU A 425 23.06 20.77 -25.20
N LYS A 426 22.73 20.21 -26.36
CA LYS A 426 22.71 20.90 -27.63
C LYS A 426 21.31 20.75 -28.20
#